data_AF-A0A2A5HV78-F1
#
_entry.id   AF-A0A2A5HV78-F1
#
_cell.length_a   1.000
_cell.length_b   1.000
_cell.length_c   1.000
_cell.angle_alpha   90.00
_cell.angle_beta   90.00
_cell.angle_gamma   90.00
#
_symmetry.space_group_name_H-M   'P 1'
#
loop_
_entity.id
_entity.type
_entity.pdbx_description
1 polymer ?
#
loop_
_entity_poly.entity_id
_entity_poly.type
_entity_poly.pdbx_seq_one_letter_code
_entity_poly.pdbx_strand_id
1 'polypeptide(L)' 'MVQVFYAFRGGLIYFFVGMMTVYLAGQSMTPSLEQDLVVLLGLLLTIVGFFIAMMAYMRLIIGRFVQFFSKK' A
#
# COMPACT_ATOMS: atom_id res chain seq x y z
N MET A 1 0.43 -3.15 18.90
CA MET A 1 1.48 -2.44 18.12
C MET A 1 2.15 -3.34 17.10
N VAL A 2 2.69 -4.51 17.47
CA VAL A 2 3.39 -5.44 16.55
C VAL A 2 2.53 -5.88 15.36
N GLN A 3 1.29 -6.32 15.60
CA GLN A 3 0.37 -6.73 14.52
C GLN A 3 0.02 -5.58 13.55
N VAL A 4 -0.12 -4.35 14.07
CA VAL A 4 -0.39 -3.16 13.26
C VAL A 4 0.81 -2.82 12.39
N PHE A 5 2.03 -2.99 12.91
CA PHE A 5 3.25 -2.83 12.13
C PHE A 5 3.36 -3.86 11.00
N TYR A 6 2.97 -5.12 11.21
CA TYR A 6 2.91 -6.10 10.13
C TYR A 6 1.89 -5.75 9.06
N ALA A 7 0.71 -5.25 9.44
CA ALA A 7 -0.28 -4.76 8.49
C ALA A 7 0.26 -3.55 7.69
N PHE A 8 0.95 -2.62 8.35
CA PHE A 8 1.61 -1.49 7.67
C PHE A 8 2.65 -1.97 6.65
N ARG A 9 3.57 -2.86 7.05
CA ARG A 9 4.58 -3.43 6.16
C ARG A 9 3.96 -4.19 5.00
N GLY A 10 2.93 -5.00 5.26
CA GLY A 10 2.20 -5.73 4.22
C GLY A 10 1.54 -4.78 3.21
N GLY A 11 0.85 -3.75 3.70
CA GLY A 11 0.25 -2.71 2.86
C GLY A 11 1.29 -2.01 1.97
N LEU A 12 2.46 -1.66 2.52
CA LEU A 12 3.55 -1.09 1.73
C LEU A 12 4.05 -2.04 0.64
N ILE A 13 4.21 -3.33 0.93
CA ILE A 13 4.62 -4.31 -0.06
C ILE A 13 3.61 -4.35 -1.21
N TYR A 14 2.31 -4.48 -0.93
CA TYR A 14 1.28 -4.48 -1.98
C TYR A 14 1.26 -3.17 -2.78
N PHE A 15 1.43 -2.04 -2.10
CA PHE A 15 1.50 -0.72 -2.73
C PHE A 15 2.66 -0.63 -3.73
N PHE A 16 3.87 -0.98 -3.29
CA PHE A 16 5.06 -0.91 -4.14
C PHE A 16 5.05 -1.95 -5.26
N VAL A 17 4.51 -3.14 -5.02
CA VAL A 17 4.32 -4.15 -6.07
C VAL A 17 3.33 -3.65 -7.12
N GLY A 18 2.22 -3.03 -6.72
CA GLY A 18 1.27 -2.42 -7.64
C GLY A 18 1.93 -1.31 -8.48
N MET A 19 2.65 -0.40 -7.83
CA MET A 19 3.39 0.68 -8.51
C MET A 19 4.44 0.15 -9.48
N MET A 20 5.20 -0.87 -9.08
CA MET A 20 6.20 -1.51 -9.93
C MET A 20 5.56 -2.18 -11.14
N THR A 21 4.40 -2.81 -10.95
CA THR A 21 3.64 -3.43 -12.05
C THR A 21 3.21 -2.39 -13.07
N VAL A 22 2.66 -1.25 -12.64
CA VAL A 22 2.27 -0.14 -13.52
C VAL A 22 3.49 0.40 -14.27
N TYR A 23 4.60 0.63 -13.57
CA TYR A 23 5.83 1.14 -14.17
C TYR A 23 6.39 0.18 -15.23
N LEU A 24 6.52 -1.11 -14.90
CA LEU A 24 7.05 -2.12 -15.82
C LEU A 24 6.13 -2.34 -17.02
N ALA A 25 4.81 -2.39 -16.82
CA ALA A 25 3.87 -2.51 -17.93
C ALA A 25 4.01 -1.35 -18.92
N GLY A 26 4.18 -0.11 -18.43
CA GLY A 26 4.40 1.06 -19.28
C GLY A 26 5.76 1.12 -19.99
N GLN A 27 6.77 0.38 -19.52
CA GLN A 27 8.12 0.40 -20.11
C GLN A 27 8.45 -0.84 -20.95
N SER A 28 7.83 -1.98 -20.64
CA SER A 28 8.22 -3.28 -21.19
C SER A 28 7.16 -3.91 -22.10
N MET A 29 5.93 -3.40 -22.11
CA MET A 29 4.88 -3.88 -23.00
C MET A 29 4.62 -2.88 -24.12
N THR A 30 4.30 -3.40 -25.30
CA THR A 30 3.83 -2.56 -26.41
C THR A 30 2.40 -2.08 -26.14
N PRO A 31 2.04 -0.85 -26.54
CA PRO A 31 0.68 -0.34 -26.42
C PRO A 31 -0.36 -1.31 -26.97
N SER A 32 -1.20 -1.84 -26.08
CA SER A 32 -2.17 -2.90 -26.37
C SER A 32 -3.21 -3.02 -25.26
N LEU A 33 -4.34 -3.66 -25.56
CA LEU A 33 -5.38 -3.92 -24.54
C LEU A 33 -4.85 -4.74 -23.36
N GLU A 34 -3.90 -5.65 -23.61
CA GLU A 34 -3.26 -6.45 -22.56
C GLU A 34 -2.45 -5.58 -21.59
N GLN A 35 -1.70 -4.59 -22.11
CA GLN A 35 -0.99 -3.62 -21.27
C GLN A 35 -1.97 -2.86 -20.38
N ASP A 36 -3.08 -2.37 -20.94
CA ASP A 36 -4.07 -1.59 -20.19
C ASP A 36 -4.68 -2.42 -19.04
N LEU A 37 -4.96 -3.70 -19.28
CA LEU A 37 -5.46 -4.62 -18.24
C LEU A 37 -4.42 -4.87 -17.14
N VAL A 38 -3.14 -5.04 -17.51
CA VAL A 38 -2.05 -5.21 -16.53
C VAL A 38 -1.86 -3.93 -15.70
N VAL A 39 -1.92 -2.76 -16.33
CA VAL A 39 -1.86 -1.47 -15.63
C VAL A 39 -3.04 -1.31 -14.67
N LEU A 40 -4.25 -1.66 -15.10
CA LEU A 40 -5.44 -1.63 -14.25
C LEU A 40 -5.29 -2.53 -13.02
N LEU A 41 -4.79 -3.76 -13.19
CA LEU A 41 -4.51 -4.67 -12.07
C LEU A 41 -3.44 -4.10 -11.12
N GLY A 42 -2.36 -3.52 -11.66
CA GLY A 42 -1.33 -2.84 -10.87
C GLY A 42 -1.89 -1.66 -10.06
N LEU A 43 -2.80 -0.88 -10.64
CA LEU A 43 -3.49 0.22 -9.96
C LEU A 43 -4.40 -0.29 -8.83
N LEU A 44 -5.16 -1.37 -9.05
CA LEU A 44 -5.98 -1.98 -8.01
C LEU A 44 -5.13 -2.47 -6.83
N LEU A 45 -3.99 -3.13 -7.10
CA LEU A 45 -3.03 -3.53 -6.07
C LEU A 45 -2.47 -2.33 -5.30
N THR A 46 -2.14 -1.26 -6.01
CA THR A 46 -1.67 0.00 -5.42
C THR A 46 -2.70 0.57 -4.45
N ILE A 47 -3.96 0.65 -4.87
CA ILE A 47 -5.07 1.17 -4.07
C ILE A 47 -5.27 0.32 -2.81
N VAL A 48 -5.31 -1.01 -2.95
CA VAL A 48 -5.49 -1.92 -1.81
C VAL A 48 -4.32 -1.80 -0.82
N GLY A 49 -3.09 -1.81 -1.32
CA GLY A 49 -1.89 -1.65 -0.50
C GLY A 49 -1.87 -0.30 0.25
N PHE A 50 -2.23 0.78 -0.45
CA PHE A 50 -2.36 2.11 0.13
C PHE A 50 -3.34 2.14 1.30
N PHE A 51 -4.56 1.63 1.12
CA PHE A 51 -5.56 1.66 2.19
C PHE A 51 -5.14 0.82 3.40
N ILE A 52 -4.55 -0.37 3.19
CA ILE A 52 -4.03 -1.20 4.28
C ILE A 52 -2.92 -0.46 5.03
N ALA A 53 -1.94 0.09 4.32
CA ALA A 53 -0.84 0.83 4.91
C ALA A 53 -1.33 2.07 5.67
N MET A 54 -2.22 2.86 5.06
CA MET A 54 -2.76 4.08 5.65
C MET A 54 -3.57 3.78 6.92
N MET A 55 -4.45 2.78 6.90
CA MET A 55 -5.21 2.39 8.11
C MET A 55 -4.29 1.93 9.25
N ALA A 56 -3.27 1.14 8.93
CA ALA A 56 -2.30 0.69 9.92
C ALA A 56 -1.46 1.85 10.47
N TYR A 57 -1.03 2.76 9.59
CA TYR A 57 -0.27 3.96 9.97
C TYR A 57 -1.08 4.88 10.89
N MET A 58 -2.34 5.16 10.54
CA MET A 58 -3.24 5.95 11.38
C MET A 58 -3.43 5.32 12.76
N ARG A 59 -3.61 3.99 12.84
CA ARG A 59 -3.68 3.28 14.13
C ARG A 59 -2.40 3.38 14.95
N LEU A 60 -1.23 3.31 14.31
CA LEU A 60 0.06 3.50 15.00
C LEU A 60 0.20 4.91 15.57
N ILE A 61 -0.19 5.93 14.80
CA ILE A 61 -0.15 7.33 15.24
C ILE A 61 -1.10 7.55 16.42
N ILE A 62 -2.37 7.15 16.27
CA ILE A 62 -3.37 7.30 17.34
C ILE A 62 -2.91 6.56 18.60
N GLY A 63 -2.39 5.33 18.47
CA GLY A 63 -1.87 4.57 19.59
C GLY A 63 -0.72 5.29 20.32
N ARG A 64 0.17 5.96 19.58
CA ARG A 64 1.26 6.76 20.16
C ARG A 64 0.73 7.98 20.90
N PHE A 65 -0.21 8.72 20.32
CA PHE A 65 -0.82 9.88 20.98
C PHE A 65 -1.58 9.48 22.24
N VAL A 66 -2.41 8.44 22.17
CA VAL A 66 -3.14 7.94 23.33
C VAL A 66 -2.17 7.50 24.44
N GLN A 67 -1.09 6.77 24.12
CA GLN A 67 -0.08 6.40 25.13
C GLN A 67 0.64 7.62 25.72
N PHE A 68 0.92 8.64 24.91
CA PHE A 68 1.56 9.86 25.35
C PHE A 68 0.69 10.64 26.33
N PHE A 69 -0.61 10.79 26.03
CA PHE A 69 -1.55 11.53 26.89
C PHE A 69 -2.13 10.69 28.04
N SER A 70 -2.13 9.35 27.94
CA SER A 70 -2.62 8.45 28.98
C SER A 70 -1.56 8.09 30.03
N LYS A 71 -0.28 8.38 29.79
CA LYS A 71 0.73 8.38 30.84
C LYS A 71 0.54 9.65 31.69
N LYS A 72 -0.16 9.49 32.81
CA LYS A 72 0.00 10.36 33.98
C LYS A 72 1.44 10.26 34.49
#